data_AF-L1JWU3-F1
#
_entry.id   AF-L1JWU3-F1
#
_cell.length_a   1.000
_cell.length_b   1.000
_cell.length_c   1.000
_cell.angle_alpha   90.00
_cell.angle_beta   90.00
_cell.angle_gamma   90.00
#
_symmetry.space_group_name_H-M   'P 1'
#
loop_
_entity.id
_entity.type
_entity.pdbx_description
1 polymer ?
#
loop_
_entity_poly.entity_id
_entity_poly.type
_entity_poly.pdbx_seq_one_letter_code
_entity_poly.pdbx_strand_id
1 'polypeptide(L)'
;MLSTRSGGAAVAAAAAMALLMMLMVEEADSKKVFKKKILMQGKNYKIHPDTESDMCNAVISEMHTELVKHKMKDEGEDNIYDTAGMAICLGVVQRYTFDKDDTGVWKLMKKNKTDDDDEDDMFGGMPEGGNSQQVVEGLLLTKKVCMDWCEELQQEVSEVMYKRVDSSTPQEIALDFCPQAIKPEEKRKGKVPYTPKTAAPAPPPNPSDMMQDFLNKRDTSGAISEMLELEAHYPEKTLDPPFQEKVNKGRVDLQCTVCKVGVRKAIEKVKEMRSTTPQFKDRWQRESLVTDIVQKICHGKDYERLRQGYYPAVPGNPPEWAQGYHIFQDDPEGPWKLSRQDKRKKDKHPNSEDGRGSENSRDEHEYNVMRYAMIRLACRDTIDERLSEDDGDLANLIVNNLDSDPKTVAGTFCKPICSASGGKKEEL
;
A
#
# COMPACT_ATOMS: atom_id res chain seq x y z
N MET A 1 -41.07 28.46 69.87
CA MET A 1 -40.79 27.02 69.68
C MET A 1 -41.15 26.66 68.25
N LEU A 2 -40.37 25.76 67.65
CA LEU A 2 -40.44 25.25 66.25
C LEU A 2 -39.97 26.26 65.19
N SER A 3 -39.29 25.89 64.12
CA SER A 3 -38.62 24.67 63.68
C SER A 3 -38.12 25.01 62.27
N THR A 4 -36.82 25.10 62.02
CA THR A 4 -36.26 25.13 60.65
C THR A 4 -34.79 24.76 60.67
N ARG A 5 -34.48 23.46 60.58
CA ARG A 5 -33.15 22.97 60.18
C ARG A 5 -33.24 21.53 59.71
N SER A 6 -33.62 21.33 58.45
CA SER A 6 -33.53 20.01 57.79
C SER A 6 -33.38 20.11 56.26
N GLY A 7 -32.69 21.13 55.75
CA GLY A 7 -32.49 21.30 54.29
C GLY A 7 -31.11 20.92 53.76
N GLY A 8 -30.07 20.89 54.61
CA GLY A 8 -28.68 20.78 54.13
C GLY A 8 -28.24 19.38 53.71
N ALA A 9 -28.70 18.35 54.40
CA ALA A 9 -28.24 16.98 54.17
C ALA A 9 -28.76 16.39 52.84
N ALA A 10 -29.98 16.74 52.44
CA ALA A 10 -30.56 16.25 51.18
C ALA A 10 -29.87 16.85 49.95
N VAL A 11 -29.46 18.12 50.02
CA VAL A 11 -28.79 18.81 48.90
C VAL A 11 -27.36 18.29 48.73
N ALA A 12 -26.64 18.02 49.83
CA ALA A 12 -25.30 17.44 49.77
C ALA A 12 -25.31 15.99 49.23
N ALA A 13 -26.30 15.18 49.62
CA ALA A 13 -26.43 13.82 49.12
C ALA A 13 -26.82 13.77 47.63
N ALA A 14 -27.68 14.68 47.17
CA ALA A 14 -28.05 14.79 45.76
C ALA A 14 -26.87 15.27 44.89
N ALA A 15 -26.06 16.22 45.37
CA ALA A 15 -24.86 16.67 44.67
C ALA A 15 -23.79 15.57 44.60
N ALA A 16 -23.59 14.80 45.67
CA ALA A 16 -22.66 13.67 45.67
C ALA A 16 -23.12 12.52 44.74
N MET A 17 -24.42 12.20 44.71
CA MET A 17 -24.94 11.22 43.76
C MET A 17 -24.89 11.70 42.31
N ALA A 18 -25.11 12.99 42.04
CA ALA A 18 -24.96 13.55 40.70
C ALA A 18 -23.50 13.53 40.23
N LEU A 19 -22.53 13.78 41.14
CA LEU A 19 -21.11 13.66 40.84
C LEU A 19 -20.70 12.19 40.62
N LEU A 20 -21.24 11.26 41.42
CA LEU A 20 -20.99 9.83 41.27
C LEU A 20 -21.62 9.27 39.98
N MET A 21 -22.82 9.74 39.60
CA MET A 21 -23.45 9.37 38.33
C MET A 21 -22.77 10.03 37.14
N MET A 22 -22.21 11.24 37.24
CA MET A 22 -21.38 11.82 36.18
C MET A 22 -20.08 11.03 35.99
N LEU A 23 -19.44 10.59 37.07
CA LEU A 23 -18.26 9.73 37.01
C LEU A 23 -18.58 8.33 36.46
N MET A 24 -19.76 7.77 36.74
CA MET A 24 -20.18 6.47 36.19
C MET A 24 -20.80 6.54 34.79
N VAL A 25 -21.23 7.72 34.33
CA VAL A 25 -21.69 7.94 32.94
C VAL A 25 -20.50 8.26 32.01
N GLU A 26 -19.36 8.73 32.54
CA GLU A 26 -18.13 8.87 31.76
C GLU A 26 -17.36 7.55 31.54
N GLU A 27 -17.66 6.48 32.31
CA GLU A 27 -17.13 5.13 32.06
C GLU A 27 -17.90 4.33 30.98
N ALA A 28 -19.06 4.83 30.51
CA ALA A 28 -19.96 4.03 29.69
C ALA A 28 -19.82 4.22 28.16
N ASP A 29 -19.20 5.30 27.67
CA ASP A 29 -19.19 5.63 26.22
C ASP A 29 -17.80 5.84 25.57
N SER A 30 -16.73 5.43 26.24
CA SER A 30 -15.39 5.34 25.64
C SER A 30 -15.18 3.97 24.98
N LYS A 31 -15.93 3.70 23.90
CA LYS A 31 -15.74 2.47 23.11
C LYS A 31 -15.96 2.80 21.64
N LYS A 32 -14.89 2.86 20.85
CA LYS A 32 -14.80 2.36 19.47
C LYS A 32 -13.64 3.05 18.72
N VAL A 33 -12.45 2.46 18.83
CA VAL A 33 -11.57 2.28 17.67
C VAL A 33 -11.39 0.78 17.40
N PHE A 34 -11.18 -0.04 18.45
CA PHE A 34 -10.94 -1.48 18.37
C PHE A 34 -12.18 -2.38 18.57
N LYS A 35 -13.41 -1.90 18.30
CA LYS A 35 -14.57 -2.82 18.23
C LYS A 35 -14.50 -3.78 17.03
N LYS A 36 -13.62 -3.54 16.07
CA LYS A 36 -13.24 -4.60 15.13
C LYS A 36 -12.49 -5.66 15.93
N LYS A 37 -13.04 -6.87 15.99
CA LYS A 37 -12.27 -8.04 16.42
C LYS A 37 -10.97 -8.00 15.64
N ILE A 38 -9.83 -7.90 16.32
CA ILE A 38 -8.55 -8.01 15.64
C ILE A 38 -8.49 -9.44 15.12
N LEU A 39 -8.60 -9.55 13.81
CA LEU A 39 -8.64 -10.82 13.10
C LEU A 39 -7.26 -11.00 12.48
N MET A 40 -6.44 -11.82 13.12
CA MET A 40 -5.14 -12.22 12.58
C MET A 40 -5.25 -13.69 12.20
N GLN A 41 -5.04 -14.01 10.92
CA GLN A 41 -5.09 -15.39 10.40
C GLN A 41 -6.39 -16.15 10.79
N GLY A 42 -7.54 -15.47 10.76
CA GLY A 42 -8.83 -16.07 11.12
C GLY A 42 -9.08 -16.28 12.61
N LYS A 43 -8.11 -15.98 13.49
CA LYS A 43 -8.27 -16.04 14.95
C LYS A 43 -8.81 -14.73 15.49
N ASN A 44 -9.73 -14.82 16.45
CA ASN A 44 -10.28 -13.68 17.18
C ASN A 44 -9.53 -13.51 18.51
N TYR A 45 -8.84 -12.38 18.67
CA TYR A 45 -8.12 -12.06 19.90
C TYR A 45 -9.04 -11.30 20.87
N LYS A 46 -9.05 -11.70 22.14
CA LYS A 46 -9.66 -10.92 23.23
C LYS A 46 -8.60 -9.97 23.75
N ILE A 47 -8.84 -8.67 23.62
CA ILE A 47 -7.86 -7.63 23.91
C ILE A 47 -8.37 -6.79 25.09
N HIS A 48 -7.46 -6.39 25.98
CA HIS A 48 -7.78 -5.59 27.14
C HIS A 48 -8.37 -4.23 26.71
N PRO A 49 -9.41 -3.69 27.37
CA PRO A 49 -10.04 -2.42 26.96
C PRO A 49 -9.07 -1.23 26.93
N ASP A 50 -8.06 -1.23 27.81
CA ASP A 50 -7.07 -0.14 27.91
C ASP A 50 -6.04 -0.15 26.78
N THR A 51 -6.05 -1.16 25.91
CA THR A 51 -5.07 -1.33 24.83
C THR A 51 -4.99 -0.11 23.91
N GLU A 52 -6.11 0.57 23.66
CA GLU A 52 -6.11 1.81 22.87
C GLU A 52 -5.24 2.90 23.51
N SER A 53 -5.40 3.09 24.81
CA SER A 53 -4.63 4.07 25.58
C SER A 53 -3.18 3.63 25.70
N ASP A 54 -2.93 2.36 25.98
CA ASP A 54 -1.59 1.80 26.12
C ASP A 54 -0.81 1.88 24.80
N MET A 55 -1.46 1.58 23.67
CA MET A 55 -0.87 1.68 22.35
C MET A 55 -0.59 3.13 21.98
N CYS A 56 -1.53 4.05 22.22
CA CYS A 56 -1.29 5.47 22.00
C CYS A 56 -0.09 5.98 22.81
N ASN A 57 -0.01 5.62 24.10
CA ASN A 57 1.13 5.97 24.95
C ASN A 57 2.45 5.38 24.41
N ALA A 58 2.44 4.14 23.94
CA ALA A 58 3.61 3.48 23.36
C ALA A 58 4.06 4.18 22.07
N VAL A 59 3.14 4.45 21.14
CA VAL A 59 3.44 5.13 19.87
C VAL A 59 3.98 6.53 20.13
N ILE A 60 3.37 7.31 21.02
CA ILE A 60 3.87 8.65 21.38
C ILE A 60 5.27 8.56 22.00
N SER A 61 5.50 7.62 22.93
CA SER A 61 6.81 7.44 23.58
C SER A 61 7.91 7.12 22.56
N GLU A 62 7.65 6.17 21.66
CA GLU A 62 8.64 5.74 20.67
C GLU A 62 8.84 6.78 19.57
N MET A 63 7.77 7.41 19.09
CA MET A 63 7.85 8.49 18.12
C MET A 63 8.62 9.69 18.67
N HIS A 64 8.40 10.10 19.92
CA HIS A 64 9.19 11.17 20.52
C HIS A 64 10.67 10.78 20.59
N THR A 65 10.97 9.54 20.98
CA THR A 65 12.35 9.05 21.09
C THR A 65 13.07 9.11 19.75
N GLU A 66 12.45 8.58 18.69
CA GLU A 66 13.02 8.55 17.34
C GLU A 66 13.17 9.96 16.75
N LEU A 67 12.16 10.82 16.91
CA LEU A 67 12.22 12.19 16.40
C LEU A 67 13.34 13.02 17.04
N VAL A 68 13.52 12.91 18.37
CA VAL A 68 14.60 13.62 19.08
C VAL A 68 15.96 13.04 18.70
N LYS A 69 16.08 11.71 18.65
CA LYS A 69 17.33 11.02 18.33
C LYS A 69 17.82 11.35 16.92
N HIS A 70 16.91 11.45 15.95
CA HIS A 70 17.21 11.67 14.54
C HIS A 70 17.03 13.12 14.07
N LYS A 71 16.63 14.05 14.95
CA LYS A 71 16.37 15.46 14.64
C LYS A 71 15.43 15.68 13.45
N MET A 72 14.45 14.79 13.29
CA MET A 72 13.56 14.78 12.11
C MET A 72 12.71 16.04 11.96
N LYS A 73 12.54 16.84 13.02
CA LYS A 73 11.83 18.12 12.96
C LYS A 73 12.49 19.13 12.02
N ASP A 74 13.82 19.07 11.89
CA ASP A 74 14.59 19.99 11.04
C ASP A 74 14.25 19.81 9.55
N GLU A 75 13.71 18.64 9.18
CA GLU A 75 13.41 18.27 7.79
C GLU A 75 11.93 18.48 7.41
N GLY A 76 11.11 18.95 8.35
CA GLY A 76 9.68 19.23 8.13
C GLY A 76 8.73 18.13 8.60
N GLU A 77 7.44 18.42 8.57
CA GLU A 77 6.38 17.52 9.06
C GLU A 77 6.24 16.26 8.18
N ASP A 78 6.49 16.35 6.88
CA ASP A 78 6.31 15.24 5.93
C ASP A 78 7.21 14.04 6.29
N ASN A 79 8.46 14.29 6.71
CA ASN A 79 9.37 13.22 7.16
C ASN A 79 8.91 12.58 8.47
N ILE A 80 8.26 13.35 9.35
CA ILE A 80 7.65 12.84 10.58
C ILE A 80 6.45 11.96 10.23
N TYR A 81 5.62 12.39 9.28
CA TYR A 81 4.46 11.64 8.79
C TYR A 81 4.89 10.29 8.21
N ASP A 82 5.87 10.26 7.31
CA ASP A 82 6.34 9.01 6.69
C ASP A 82 6.99 8.05 7.72
N THR A 83 7.66 8.61 8.74
CA THR A 83 8.27 7.84 9.83
C THR A 83 7.22 7.27 10.78
N ALA A 84 6.13 8.01 11.05
CA ALA A 84 5.08 7.67 12.01
C ALA A 84 4.42 6.31 11.72
N GLY A 85 4.34 5.89 10.45
CA GLY A 85 3.75 4.62 10.05
C GLY A 85 4.62 3.40 10.41
N MET A 86 5.66 3.14 9.61
CA MET A 86 6.39 1.86 9.71
C MET A 86 7.51 1.86 10.75
N ALA A 87 8.28 2.95 10.87
CA ALA A 87 9.46 2.98 11.71
C ALA A 87 9.08 2.98 13.20
N ILE A 88 8.04 3.72 13.57
CA ILE A 88 7.58 3.77 14.96
C ILE A 88 7.02 2.42 15.41
N CYS A 89 6.27 1.72 14.56
CA CYS A 89 5.78 0.39 14.93
C CYS A 89 6.89 -0.64 15.11
N LEU A 90 8.06 -0.47 14.48
CA LEU A 90 9.22 -1.29 14.79
C LEU A 90 9.73 -1.00 16.21
N GLY A 91 9.85 0.27 16.60
CA GLY A 91 10.23 0.66 17.97
C GLY A 91 9.25 0.14 19.02
N VAL A 92 7.94 0.21 18.73
CA VAL A 92 6.90 -0.37 19.59
C VAL A 92 7.07 -1.88 19.72
N VAL A 93 7.27 -2.63 18.63
CA VAL A 93 7.47 -4.10 18.69
C VAL A 93 8.77 -4.48 19.40
N GLN A 94 9.80 -3.63 19.34
CA GLN A 94 11.05 -3.87 20.06
C GLN A 94 10.85 -3.76 21.58
N ARG A 95 10.08 -2.77 22.05
CA ARG A 95 9.96 -2.46 23.48
C ARG A 95 8.67 -2.91 24.15
N TYR A 96 7.68 -3.29 23.37
CA TYR A 96 6.37 -3.71 23.85
C TYR A 96 6.02 -5.06 23.25
N THR A 97 5.21 -5.83 23.98
CA THR A 97 4.63 -7.08 23.49
C THR A 97 3.23 -7.23 24.09
N PHE A 98 2.34 -7.90 23.38
CA PHE A 98 1.15 -8.43 24.02
C PHE A 98 1.51 -9.67 24.81
N ASP A 99 1.07 -9.71 26.06
CA ASP A 99 1.13 -10.90 26.91
C ASP A 99 -0.29 -11.34 27.28
N LYS A 100 -0.46 -12.64 27.46
CA LYS A 100 -1.77 -13.23 27.72
C LYS A 100 -1.93 -13.46 29.21
N ASP A 101 -2.89 -12.77 29.82
CA ASP A 101 -3.18 -12.94 31.24
C ASP A 101 -3.80 -14.32 31.55
N ASP A 102 -3.95 -14.62 32.84
CA ASP A 102 -4.56 -15.88 33.32
C ASP A 102 -6.01 -16.07 32.83
N THR A 103 -6.69 -15.00 32.43
CA THR A 103 -8.06 -15.02 31.89
C THR A 103 -8.10 -15.23 30.37
N GLY A 104 -6.92 -15.24 29.74
CA GLY A 104 -6.73 -15.37 28.32
C GLY A 104 -6.96 -14.10 27.51
N VAL A 105 -6.95 -12.94 28.16
CA VAL A 105 -7.02 -11.62 27.54
C VAL A 105 -5.60 -11.12 27.27
N TRP A 106 -5.38 -10.60 26.06
CA TRP A 106 -4.11 -10.03 25.65
C TRP A 106 -4.01 -8.58 26.14
N LYS A 107 -2.92 -8.28 26.84
CA LYS A 107 -2.60 -6.94 27.34
C LYS A 107 -1.26 -6.48 26.81
N LEU A 108 -1.19 -5.23 26.35
CA LEU A 108 0.07 -4.63 25.92
C LEU A 108 0.95 -4.38 27.16
N MET A 109 2.16 -4.92 27.15
CA MET A 109 3.11 -4.84 28.24
C MET A 109 4.43 -4.30 27.69
N LYS A 110 5.09 -3.41 28.45
CA LYS A 110 6.46 -3.00 28.13
C LYS A 110 7.40 -4.15 28.49
N LYS A 111 8.28 -4.55 27.59
CA LYS A 111 9.31 -5.55 27.86
C LYS A 111 10.25 -4.97 28.91
N ASN A 112 10.55 -5.75 29.95
CA ASN A 112 11.59 -5.37 30.89
C ASN A 112 12.92 -5.43 30.16
N LYS A 113 13.53 -4.27 29.92
CA LYS A 113 14.91 -4.20 29.45
C LYS A 113 15.78 -4.66 30.62
N THR A 114 16.35 -5.85 30.55
CA THR A 114 17.56 -6.13 31.32
C THR A 114 18.63 -5.23 30.75
N ASP A 115 19.34 -4.49 31.60
CA ASP A 115 20.29 -3.43 31.21
C ASP A 115 21.57 -3.97 30.52
N ASP A 116 21.61 -5.25 30.15
CA ASP A 116 22.72 -5.86 29.42
C ASP A 116 22.39 -5.81 27.91
N ASP A 117 23.00 -4.84 27.23
CA ASP A 117 22.90 -4.55 25.78
C ASP A 117 23.60 -5.62 24.91
N ASP A 118 23.31 -6.90 25.13
CA ASP A 118 23.73 -7.95 24.21
C ASP A 118 22.74 -8.01 23.03
N GLU A 119 23.22 -7.71 21.82
CA GLU A 119 22.41 -7.68 20.59
C GLU A 119 21.72 -9.03 20.28
N ASP A 120 22.17 -10.12 20.92
CA ASP A 120 21.57 -11.45 20.85
C ASP A 120 20.19 -11.53 21.55
N ASP A 121 19.85 -10.56 22.41
CA ASP A 121 18.56 -10.46 23.10
C ASP A 121 17.50 -9.66 22.32
N MET A 122 17.82 -9.11 21.14
CA MET A 122 16.83 -8.38 20.33
C MET A 122 15.68 -9.26 19.81
N PHE A 123 15.87 -10.58 19.77
CA PHE A 123 14.80 -11.55 19.53
C PHE A 123 14.18 -12.11 20.80
N GLY A 124 14.40 -11.44 21.94
CA GLY A 124 13.91 -11.82 23.26
C GLY A 124 14.46 -13.17 23.64
N GLY A 125 15.56 -13.20 24.42
CA GLY A 125 15.99 -14.39 25.14
C GLY A 125 14.75 -15.08 25.68
N MET A 126 14.44 -16.24 25.10
CA MET A 126 13.19 -16.93 25.40
C MET A 126 13.19 -17.14 26.90
N PRO A 127 12.20 -16.64 27.65
CA PRO A 127 12.16 -16.87 29.08
C PRO A 127 12.28 -18.38 29.29
N GLU A 128 13.26 -18.82 30.07
CA GLU A 128 13.49 -20.24 30.36
C GLU A 128 12.21 -20.81 30.99
N GLY A 129 11.32 -21.37 30.16
CA GLY A 129 10.01 -21.88 30.56
C GLY A 129 8.77 -21.21 29.94
N GLY A 130 8.92 -20.18 29.10
CA GLY A 130 7.78 -19.57 28.37
C GLY A 130 7.45 -20.29 27.06
N ASN A 131 6.17 -20.35 26.70
CA ASN A 131 5.73 -20.89 25.42
C ASN A 131 6.17 -19.95 24.28
N SER A 132 7.22 -20.33 23.55
CA SER A 132 7.78 -19.57 22.42
C SER A 132 6.73 -19.12 21.39
N GLN A 133 5.67 -19.91 21.23
CA GLN A 133 4.57 -19.59 20.33
C GLN A 133 3.75 -18.37 20.80
N GLN A 134 3.54 -18.23 22.11
CA GLN A 134 2.81 -17.09 22.67
C GLN A 134 3.59 -15.80 22.54
N VAL A 135 4.92 -15.85 22.70
CA VAL A 135 5.80 -14.69 22.52
C VAL A 135 5.73 -14.19 21.08
N VAL A 136 5.87 -15.08 20.10
CA VAL A 136 5.77 -14.73 18.68
C VAL A 136 4.37 -14.20 18.33
N GLU A 137 3.32 -14.84 18.84
CA GLU A 137 1.94 -14.40 18.63
C GLU A 137 1.70 -13.00 19.23
N GLY A 138 2.26 -12.71 20.40
CA GLY A 138 2.21 -11.41 21.06
C GLY A 138 2.94 -10.32 20.27
N LEU A 139 4.10 -10.62 19.67
CA LEU A 139 4.84 -9.69 18.82
C LEU A 139 4.09 -9.38 17.52
N LEU A 140 3.53 -10.40 16.86
CA LEU A 140 2.73 -10.21 15.65
C LEU A 140 1.47 -9.40 15.93
N LEU A 141 0.81 -9.67 17.06
CA LEU A 141 -0.34 -8.89 17.51
C LEU A 141 0.06 -7.43 17.79
N THR A 142 1.23 -7.20 18.43
CA THR A 142 1.76 -5.85 18.70
C THR A 142 1.97 -5.07 17.42
N LYS A 143 2.63 -5.71 16.44
CA LYS A 143 2.85 -5.13 15.11
C LYS A 143 1.53 -4.77 14.45
N LYS A 144 0.55 -5.68 14.43
CA LYS A 144 -0.74 -5.45 13.78
C LYS A 144 -1.52 -4.30 14.43
N VAL A 145 -1.61 -4.30 15.77
CA VAL A 145 -2.33 -3.26 16.52
C VAL A 145 -1.68 -1.89 16.33
N CYS A 146 -0.35 -1.82 16.33
CA CYS A 146 0.36 -0.57 16.08
C CYS A 146 0.10 -0.06 14.66
N MET A 147 0.21 -0.92 13.64
CA MET A 147 -0.04 -0.53 12.25
C MET A 147 -1.46 0.00 12.06
N ASP A 148 -2.47 -0.70 12.62
CA ASP A 148 -3.87 -0.25 12.55
C ASP A 148 -4.06 1.10 13.24
N TRP A 149 -3.43 1.29 14.41
CA TRP A 149 -3.51 2.54 15.15
C TRP A 149 -2.86 3.69 14.37
N CYS A 150 -1.66 3.46 13.81
CA CYS A 150 -0.96 4.45 13.01
C CYS A 150 -1.75 4.77 11.74
N GLU A 151 -2.26 3.80 10.99
CA GLU A 151 -3.06 4.05 9.79
C GLU A 151 -4.27 4.97 10.05
N GLU A 152 -4.89 4.87 11.23
CA GLU A 152 -6.05 5.69 11.58
C GLU A 152 -5.69 7.09 12.11
N LEU A 153 -4.53 7.25 12.75
CA LEU A 153 -4.16 8.48 13.49
C LEU A 153 -2.82 9.09 13.03
N GLN A 154 -2.25 8.62 11.92
CA GLN A 154 -0.91 9.00 11.44
C GLN A 154 -0.78 10.51 11.27
N GLN A 155 -1.82 11.14 10.72
CA GLN A 155 -1.82 12.55 10.41
C GLN A 155 -1.91 13.40 11.69
N GLU A 156 -2.81 13.06 12.61
CA GLU A 156 -2.95 13.82 13.85
C GLU A 156 -1.74 13.63 14.77
N VAL A 157 -1.18 12.42 14.82
CA VAL A 157 0.00 12.14 15.62
C VAL A 157 1.23 12.87 15.06
N SER A 158 1.41 12.91 13.73
CA SER A 158 2.52 13.65 13.12
C SER A 158 2.43 15.16 13.42
N GLU A 159 1.24 15.75 13.31
CA GLU A 159 1.02 17.18 13.57
C GLU A 159 1.34 17.53 15.03
N VAL A 160 0.83 16.72 15.97
CA VAL A 160 1.05 16.95 17.41
C VAL A 160 2.52 16.81 17.77
N MET A 161 3.19 15.79 17.22
CA MET A 161 4.60 15.54 17.48
C MET A 161 5.49 16.62 16.88
N TYR A 162 5.25 17.02 15.64
CA TYR A 162 5.99 18.11 15.00
C TYR A 162 5.95 19.40 15.85
N LYS A 163 4.78 19.73 16.39
CA LYS A 163 4.59 20.93 17.22
C LYS A 163 5.25 20.82 18.59
N ARG A 164 5.18 19.65 19.23
CA ARG A 164 5.44 19.54 20.68
C ARG A 164 6.71 18.79 21.07
N VAL A 165 7.37 18.07 20.15
CA VAL A 165 8.52 17.19 20.45
C VAL A 165 9.67 17.89 21.21
N ASP A 166 9.91 19.18 20.99
CA ASP A 166 10.99 19.91 21.71
C ASP A 166 10.52 20.54 23.03
N SER A 167 9.21 20.69 23.21
CA SER A 167 8.61 21.52 24.26
C SER A 167 7.87 20.73 25.34
N SER A 168 7.62 19.45 25.11
CA SER A 168 6.81 18.61 25.99
C SER A 168 7.42 17.22 26.05
N THR A 169 7.35 16.59 27.22
CA THR A 169 7.75 15.20 27.38
C THR A 169 6.77 14.26 26.66
N PRO A 170 7.16 13.03 26.30
CA PRO A 170 6.24 12.07 25.69
C PRO A 170 4.99 11.83 26.55
N GLN A 171 5.13 11.84 27.88
CA GLN A 171 4.03 11.65 28.81
C GLN A 171 3.04 12.81 28.77
N GLU A 172 3.51 14.06 28.72
CA GLU A 172 2.65 15.24 28.58
C GLU A 172 1.90 15.25 27.24
N ILE A 173 2.59 14.89 26.16
CA ILE A 173 1.97 14.78 24.83
C ILE A 173 0.89 13.70 24.85
N ALA A 174 1.18 12.52 25.43
CA ALA A 174 0.25 11.41 25.47
C ALA A 174 -0.98 11.69 26.36
N LEU A 175 -0.78 12.34 27.52
CA LEU A 175 -1.89 12.75 28.40
C LEU A 175 -2.86 13.69 27.72
N ASP A 176 -2.38 14.59 26.86
CA ASP A 176 -3.22 15.53 26.14
C ASP A 176 -3.87 14.89 24.90
N PHE A 177 -3.12 14.08 24.15
CA PHE A 177 -3.53 13.53 22.87
C PHE A 177 -4.39 12.28 23.00
N CYS A 178 -3.95 11.28 23.77
CA CYS A 178 -4.57 9.96 23.80
C CYS A 178 -6.04 9.99 24.23
N PRO A 179 -6.45 10.73 25.28
CA PRO A 179 -7.86 10.83 25.65
C PRO A 179 -8.73 11.53 24.58
N GLN A 180 -8.15 12.37 23.73
CA GLN A 180 -8.86 13.03 22.62
C GLN A 180 -8.93 12.13 21.40
N ALA A 181 -7.84 11.42 21.10
CA ALA A 181 -7.72 10.45 20.01
C ALA A 181 -8.70 9.28 20.16
N ILE A 182 -9.08 8.93 21.38
CA ILE A 182 -9.98 7.80 21.68
C ILE A 182 -11.48 8.20 21.67
N LYS A 183 -11.82 9.50 21.68
CA LYS A 183 -13.23 9.96 21.72
C LYS A 183 -13.93 9.85 20.35
N PRO A 184 -15.21 9.43 20.30
CA PRO A 184 -15.96 9.24 19.05
C PRO A 184 -16.15 10.53 18.24
N GLU A 185 -16.14 10.35 16.92
CA GLU A 185 -16.11 11.36 15.85
C GLU A 185 -17.25 12.41 15.88
N GLU A 186 -18.36 12.14 16.59
CA GLU A 186 -19.50 13.06 16.70
C GLU A 186 -19.15 14.44 17.30
N LYS A 187 -18.05 14.54 18.05
CA LYS A 187 -17.58 15.83 18.61
C LYS A 187 -16.41 16.46 17.84
N ARG A 188 -15.88 15.82 16.80
CA ARG A 188 -14.73 16.33 16.01
C ARG A 188 -15.11 17.25 14.85
N LYS A 189 -16.40 17.45 14.58
CA LYS A 189 -16.86 18.28 13.44
C LYS A 189 -16.89 19.77 13.78
N GLY A 190 -15.73 20.38 13.62
CA GLY A 190 -15.54 21.83 13.63
C GLY A 190 -14.71 22.33 12.44
N LYS A 191 -14.96 21.87 11.20
CA LYS A 191 -14.81 22.64 9.94
C LYS A 191 -15.16 21.82 8.68
N VAL A 192 -15.81 22.52 7.75
CA VAL A 192 -16.35 22.17 6.41
C VAL A 192 -17.63 21.30 6.39
N PRO A 193 -18.78 21.87 5.94
CA PRO A 193 -20.04 21.16 5.86
C PRO A 193 -20.07 20.19 4.67
N TYR A 194 -20.07 18.89 4.95
CA TYR A 194 -20.51 17.88 3.98
C TYR A 194 -22.05 17.78 4.05
N THR A 195 -22.71 18.12 2.94
CA THR A 195 -24.15 17.87 2.76
C THR A 195 -24.42 16.36 2.75
N PRO A 196 -25.30 15.84 3.61
CA PRO A 196 -25.62 14.41 3.63
C PRO A 196 -26.46 14.05 2.42
N LYS A 197 -25.93 13.20 1.55
CA LYS A 197 -26.73 12.48 0.54
C LYS A 197 -27.58 11.44 1.26
N THR A 198 -28.88 11.52 1.00
CA THR A 198 -29.91 10.51 1.23
C THR A 198 -29.36 9.11 0.95
N ALA A 199 -29.59 8.17 1.87
CA ALA A 199 -29.10 6.80 1.81
C ALA A 199 -29.38 6.17 0.43
N ALA A 200 -28.33 6.07 -0.37
CA ALA A 200 -28.33 5.22 -1.54
C ALA A 200 -28.36 3.76 -1.08
N PRO A 201 -28.97 2.85 -1.85
CA PRO A 201 -28.87 1.41 -1.61
C PRO A 201 -27.41 1.02 -1.41
N ALA A 202 -27.17 0.07 -0.49
CA ALA A 202 -25.83 -0.40 -0.17
C ALA A 202 -25.01 -0.58 -1.46
N PRO A 203 -23.81 0.03 -1.56
CA PRO A 203 -23.00 -0.14 -2.75
C PRO A 203 -22.81 -1.63 -2.98
N PRO A 204 -22.90 -2.10 -4.25
CA PRO A 204 -22.66 -3.50 -4.54
C PRO A 204 -21.33 -3.92 -3.90
N PRO A 205 -21.26 -5.12 -3.28
CA PRO A 205 -20.04 -5.57 -2.63
C PRO A 205 -18.87 -5.44 -3.60
N ASN A 206 -17.77 -4.88 -3.11
CA ASN A 206 -16.56 -4.69 -3.91
C ASN A 206 -16.15 -6.06 -4.46
N PRO A 207 -16.03 -6.24 -5.78
CA PRO A 207 -15.65 -7.53 -6.39
C PRO A 207 -14.37 -8.12 -5.79
N SER A 208 -13.47 -7.25 -5.34
CA SER A 208 -12.24 -7.65 -4.65
C SER A 208 -12.50 -8.31 -3.29
N ASP A 209 -13.39 -7.75 -2.48
CA ASP A 209 -13.71 -8.30 -1.16
C ASP A 209 -14.43 -9.66 -1.32
N MET A 210 -15.22 -9.80 -2.39
CA MET A 210 -15.84 -11.08 -2.75
C MET A 210 -14.80 -12.13 -3.17
N MET A 211 -13.78 -11.74 -3.94
CA MET A 211 -12.69 -12.64 -4.31
C MET A 211 -11.87 -13.05 -3.09
N GLN A 212 -11.55 -12.10 -2.20
CA GLN A 212 -10.81 -12.40 -0.97
C GLN A 212 -11.61 -13.32 -0.05
N ASP A 213 -12.91 -13.07 0.12
CA ASP A 213 -13.81 -13.94 0.89
C ASP A 213 -13.94 -15.33 0.23
N PHE A 214 -13.98 -15.40 -1.10
CA PHE A 214 -13.96 -16.67 -1.83
C PHE A 214 -12.68 -17.46 -1.58
N LEU A 215 -11.50 -16.82 -1.69
CA LEU A 215 -10.21 -17.45 -1.43
C LEU A 215 -10.12 -17.90 0.02
N ASN A 216 -10.47 -17.05 0.98
CA ASN A 216 -10.49 -17.41 2.40
C ASN A 216 -11.40 -18.62 2.70
N LYS A 217 -12.50 -18.80 1.95
CA LYS A 217 -13.46 -19.90 2.16
C LYS A 217 -13.13 -21.17 1.38
N ARG A 218 -12.60 -21.05 0.16
CA ARG A 218 -12.44 -22.16 -0.79
C ARG A 218 -10.99 -22.59 -0.98
N ASP A 219 -10.05 -21.69 -0.75
CA ASP A 219 -8.63 -21.95 -0.92
C ASP A 219 -7.95 -22.32 0.40
N THR A 220 -8.48 -23.34 1.07
CA THR A 220 -7.94 -23.81 2.36
C THR A 220 -6.52 -24.36 2.24
N SER A 221 -6.09 -24.75 1.04
CA SER A 221 -4.72 -25.21 0.75
C SER A 221 -3.78 -24.10 0.30
N GLY A 222 -4.28 -22.89 0.01
CA GLY A 222 -3.49 -21.79 -0.56
C GLY A 222 -3.12 -21.98 -2.04
N ALA A 223 -3.62 -23.04 -2.70
CA ALA A 223 -3.22 -23.41 -4.06
C ALA A 223 -3.81 -22.47 -5.13
N ILE A 224 -5.01 -21.93 -4.89
CA ILE A 224 -5.63 -20.96 -5.79
C ILE A 224 -4.91 -19.61 -5.65
N SER A 225 -4.59 -19.20 -4.43
CA SER A 225 -3.86 -17.96 -4.15
C SER A 225 -2.45 -18.05 -4.74
N GLU A 226 -1.74 -19.17 -4.55
CA GLU A 226 -0.43 -19.41 -5.17
C GLU A 226 -0.51 -19.38 -6.70
N MET A 227 -1.53 -19.99 -7.31
CA MET A 227 -1.75 -19.94 -8.77
C MET A 227 -2.00 -18.50 -9.25
N LEU A 228 -2.84 -17.73 -8.55
CA LEU A 228 -3.15 -16.35 -8.92
C LEU A 228 -1.96 -15.41 -8.69
N GLU A 229 -1.16 -15.63 -7.65
CA GLU A 229 0.10 -14.93 -7.42
C GLU A 229 1.12 -15.25 -8.53
N LEU A 230 1.19 -16.52 -8.94
CA LEU A 230 2.03 -16.95 -10.06
C LEU A 230 1.59 -16.28 -11.36
N GLU A 231 0.29 -16.22 -11.65
CA GLU A 231 -0.25 -15.54 -12.84
C GLU A 231 -0.03 -14.02 -12.81
N ALA A 232 -0.14 -13.42 -11.62
CA ALA A 232 0.08 -11.98 -11.44
C ALA A 232 1.55 -11.60 -11.66
N HIS A 233 2.47 -12.33 -11.01
CA HIS A 233 3.88 -11.98 -11.02
C HIS A 233 4.65 -12.55 -12.21
N TYR A 234 4.31 -13.78 -12.62
CA TYR A 234 5.00 -14.59 -13.63
C TYR A 234 3.98 -15.22 -14.63
N PRO A 235 3.21 -14.40 -15.37
CA PRO A 235 2.19 -14.88 -16.31
C PRO A 235 2.75 -15.82 -17.37
N GLU A 236 4.04 -15.76 -17.67
CA GLU A 236 4.69 -16.67 -18.60
C GLU A 236 4.77 -18.11 -18.06
N LYS A 237 4.83 -18.30 -16.74
CA LYS A 237 4.93 -19.64 -16.14
C LYS A 237 3.62 -20.40 -16.12
N THR A 238 2.50 -19.71 -16.31
CA THR A 238 1.16 -20.34 -16.40
C THR A 238 0.85 -20.85 -17.80
N LEU A 239 1.68 -20.52 -18.80
CA LEU A 239 1.56 -21.01 -20.17
C LEU A 239 2.17 -22.40 -20.32
N ASP A 240 1.70 -23.18 -21.30
CA ASP A 240 2.35 -24.45 -21.64
C ASP A 240 3.79 -24.22 -22.15
N PRO A 241 4.73 -25.17 -21.92
CA PRO A 241 6.14 -25.04 -22.32
C PRO A 241 6.42 -24.48 -23.74
N PRO A 242 5.71 -24.88 -24.82
CA PRO A 242 5.94 -24.30 -26.15
C PRO A 242 5.62 -22.81 -26.23
N PHE A 243 4.65 -22.32 -25.45
CA PHE A 243 4.34 -20.89 -25.39
C PHE A 243 5.34 -20.14 -24.51
N GLN A 244 5.86 -20.76 -23.44
CA GLN A 244 6.94 -20.18 -22.64
C GLN A 244 8.19 -19.90 -23.49
N GLU A 245 8.56 -20.85 -24.37
CA GLU A 245 9.67 -20.66 -25.31
C GLU A 245 9.41 -19.51 -26.28
N LYS A 246 8.18 -19.41 -26.81
CA LYS A 246 7.76 -18.25 -27.62
C LYS A 246 7.90 -16.96 -26.84
N VAL A 247 7.41 -16.90 -25.59
CA VAL A 247 7.54 -15.70 -24.74
C VAL A 247 9.00 -15.32 -24.55
N ASN A 248 9.88 -16.27 -24.25
CA ASN A 248 11.30 -16.02 -24.05
C ASN A 248 11.99 -15.50 -25.32
N LYS A 249 11.68 -16.07 -26.48
CA LYS A 249 12.19 -15.59 -27.78
C LYS A 249 11.64 -14.19 -28.12
N GLY A 250 10.32 -14.02 -28.00
CA GLY A 250 9.64 -12.76 -28.28
C GLY A 250 10.07 -11.63 -27.36
N ARG A 251 10.33 -11.92 -26.08
CA ARG A 251 10.90 -10.97 -25.12
C ARG A 251 12.17 -10.34 -25.68
N VAL A 252 13.11 -11.14 -26.18
CA VAL A 252 14.40 -10.68 -26.72
C VAL A 252 14.20 -9.91 -28.04
N ASP A 253 13.41 -10.46 -28.96
CA ASP A 253 13.13 -9.83 -30.26
C ASP A 253 12.49 -8.44 -30.12
N LEU A 254 11.66 -8.25 -29.10
CA LEU A 254 10.87 -7.04 -28.91
C LEU A 254 11.57 -5.95 -28.09
N GLN A 255 12.72 -6.22 -27.45
CA GLN A 255 13.40 -5.31 -26.52
C GLN A 255 13.56 -3.88 -27.08
N CYS A 256 14.15 -3.74 -28.27
CA CYS A 256 14.39 -2.43 -28.86
C CYS A 256 13.10 -1.65 -29.12
N THR A 257 12.09 -2.30 -29.72
CA THR A 257 10.82 -1.64 -30.05
C THR A 257 9.99 -1.34 -28.80
N VAL A 258 9.96 -2.25 -27.82
CA VAL A 258 9.29 -2.04 -26.53
C VAL A 258 9.95 -0.90 -25.76
N CYS A 259 11.28 -0.83 -25.68
CA CYS A 259 11.99 0.30 -25.06
C CYS A 259 11.57 1.63 -25.71
N LYS A 260 11.62 1.71 -27.04
CA LYS A 260 11.26 2.94 -27.78
C LYS A 260 9.82 3.36 -27.49
N VAL A 261 8.89 2.41 -27.46
CA VAL A 261 7.47 2.68 -27.17
C VAL A 261 7.28 3.10 -25.72
N GLY A 262 7.88 2.37 -24.76
CA GLY A 262 7.81 2.67 -23.33
C GLY A 262 8.29 4.08 -23.02
N VAL A 263 9.47 4.47 -23.52
CA VAL A 263 10.00 5.85 -23.32
C VAL A 263 9.09 6.91 -23.93
N ARG A 264 8.57 6.69 -25.15
CA ARG A 264 7.62 7.63 -25.77
C ARG A 264 6.36 7.78 -24.92
N LYS A 265 5.85 6.67 -24.37
CA LYS A 265 4.66 6.65 -23.50
C LYS A 265 4.91 7.32 -22.15
N ALA A 266 6.09 7.17 -21.57
CA ALA A 266 6.49 7.92 -20.37
C ALA A 266 6.47 9.43 -20.64
N ILE A 267 7.09 9.89 -21.74
CA ILE A 267 7.11 11.31 -22.11
C ILE A 267 5.71 11.85 -22.38
N GLU A 268 4.85 11.09 -23.08
CA GLU A 268 3.45 11.46 -23.28
C GLU A 268 2.72 11.65 -21.94
N LYS A 269 2.86 10.72 -20.99
CA LYS A 269 2.28 10.83 -19.64
C LYS A 269 2.81 12.04 -18.87
N VAL A 270 4.12 12.32 -18.93
CA VAL A 270 4.72 13.50 -18.29
C VAL A 270 4.17 14.79 -18.90
N LYS A 271 4.01 14.86 -20.23
CA LYS A 271 3.42 16.02 -20.91
C LYS A 271 1.95 16.22 -20.53
N GLU A 272 1.17 15.14 -20.43
CA GLU A 272 -0.21 15.18 -19.96
C GLU A 272 -0.30 15.70 -18.51
N MET A 273 0.53 15.16 -17.60
CA MET A 273 0.62 15.62 -16.21
C MET A 273 1.02 17.10 -16.10
N ARG A 274 2.01 17.55 -16.89
CA ARG A 274 2.43 18.96 -16.93
C ARG A 274 1.30 19.88 -17.37
N SER A 275 0.41 19.42 -18.27
CA SER A 275 -0.71 20.22 -18.75
C SER A 275 -1.88 20.31 -17.76
N THR A 276 -2.00 19.34 -16.86
CA THR A 276 -3.10 19.23 -15.89
C THR A 276 -2.74 19.79 -14.51
N THR A 277 -1.46 19.83 -14.13
CA THR A 277 -1.03 20.22 -12.78
C THR A 277 -0.30 21.58 -12.75
N PRO A 278 -0.90 22.65 -12.18
CA PRO A 278 -0.30 23.99 -12.13
C PRO A 278 0.98 24.11 -11.27
N GLN A 279 1.17 23.16 -10.34
CA GLN A 279 2.29 23.12 -9.39
C GLN A 279 3.57 22.51 -9.99
N PHE A 280 3.57 22.16 -11.28
CA PHE A 280 4.74 21.61 -11.98
C PHE A 280 5.83 22.68 -12.23
N LYS A 281 6.08 23.62 -11.32
CA LYS A 281 7.05 24.72 -11.49
C LYS A 281 8.44 24.38 -10.96
N ASP A 282 8.54 23.70 -9.81
CA ASP A 282 9.83 23.41 -9.18
C ASP A 282 10.48 22.14 -9.71
N ARG A 283 11.75 22.24 -10.12
CA ARG A 283 12.52 21.17 -10.77
C ARG A 283 12.54 19.88 -9.95
N TRP A 284 12.72 19.98 -8.63
CA TRP A 284 12.79 18.83 -7.72
C TRP A 284 11.49 18.03 -7.65
N GLN A 285 10.34 18.73 -7.60
CA GLN A 285 9.03 18.08 -7.63
C GLN A 285 8.78 17.39 -8.99
N ARG A 286 9.30 17.96 -10.09
CA ARG A 286 9.21 17.32 -11.40
C ARG A 286 9.99 16.01 -11.45
N GLU A 287 11.19 15.98 -10.90
CA GLU A 287 12.03 14.79 -10.93
C GLU A 287 11.36 13.63 -10.20
N SER A 288 10.87 13.83 -8.97
CA SER A 288 10.13 12.80 -8.24
C SER A 288 8.88 12.30 -8.99
N LEU A 289 8.09 13.20 -9.56
CA LEU A 289 6.89 12.83 -10.34
C LEU A 289 7.23 12.09 -11.64
N VAL A 290 8.29 12.52 -12.33
CA VAL A 290 8.76 11.85 -13.55
C VAL A 290 9.31 10.47 -13.21
N THR A 291 10.05 10.35 -12.10
CA THR A 291 10.54 9.07 -11.58
C THR A 291 9.39 8.11 -11.30
N ASP A 292 8.32 8.56 -10.64
CA ASP A 292 7.13 7.73 -10.41
C ASP A 292 6.48 7.25 -11.71
N ILE A 293 6.31 8.15 -12.70
CA ILE A 293 5.77 7.77 -14.03
C ILE A 293 6.65 6.72 -14.70
N VAL A 294 7.98 6.93 -14.66
CA VAL A 294 8.96 6.07 -15.30
C VAL A 294 8.99 4.70 -14.63
N GLN A 295 9.02 4.64 -13.30
CA GLN A 295 8.96 3.38 -12.55
C GLN A 295 7.66 2.60 -12.83
N LYS A 296 6.56 3.30 -13.10
CA LYS A 296 5.27 2.67 -13.39
C LYS A 296 5.04 2.35 -14.88
N ILE A 297 5.94 2.73 -15.78
CA ILE A 297 5.67 2.63 -17.23
C ILE A 297 5.63 1.19 -17.74
N CYS A 298 6.34 0.28 -17.09
CA CYS A 298 6.37 -1.15 -17.39
C CYS A 298 5.37 -1.96 -16.56
N HIS A 299 4.53 -1.28 -15.77
CA HIS A 299 3.53 -1.90 -14.92
C HIS A 299 2.13 -1.52 -15.38
N GLY A 300 1.18 -2.43 -15.19
CA GLY A 300 -0.21 -2.16 -15.48
C GLY A 300 -0.90 -1.34 -14.40
N LYS A 301 -2.15 -0.97 -14.68
CA LYS A 301 -2.98 -0.10 -13.83
C LYS A 301 -3.10 -0.58 -12.39
N ASP A 302 -3.05 -1.89 -12.18
CA ASP A 302 -3.20 -2.50 -10.85
C ASP A 302 -1.86 -2.60 -10.09
N TYR A 303 -0.80 -1.89 -10.48
CA TYR A 303 0.52 -1.97 -9.83
C TYR A 303 0.48 -1.77 -8.30
N GLU A 304 -0.13 -0.69 -7.82
CA GLU A 304 -0.24 -0.43 -6.38
C GLU A 304 -1.14 -1.44 -5.68
N ARG A 305 -2.18 -1.90 -6.38
CA ARG A 305 -3.10 -2.91 -5.87
C ARG A 305 -2.38 -4.26 -5.68
N LEU A 306 -1.53 -4.64 -6.61
CA LEU A 306 -0.70 -5.85 -6.47
C LEU A 306 0.22 -5.78 -5.26
N ARG A 307 0.80 -4.61 -4.96
CA ARG A 307 1.62 -4.41 -3.75
C ARG A 307 0.83 -4.56 -2.45
N GLN A 308 -0.48 -4.29 -2.52
CA GLN A 308 -1.42 -4.46 -1.41
C GLN A 308 -2.02 -5.89 -1.35
N GLY A 309 -1.56 -6.81 -2.21
CA GLY A 309 -2.03 -8.20 -2.25
C GLY A 309 -3.31 -8.42 -3.08
N TYR A 310 -3.71 -7.45 -3.90
CA TYR A 310 -4.83 -7.63 -4.82
C TYR A 310 -4.40 -8.26 -6.14
N TYR A 311 -5.28 -9.05 -6.74
CA TYR A 311 -5.03 -9.66 -8.05
C TYR A 311 -5.32 -8.70 -9.21
N PRO A 312 -4.58 -8.79 -10.33
CA PRO A 312 -4.76 -7.88 -11.44
C PRO A 312 -6.00 -8.23 -12.25
N ALA A 313 -6.66 -7.24 -12.84
CA ALA A 313 -7.84 -7.47 -13.66
C ALA A 313 -7.53 -8.18 -14.99
N VAL A 314 -6.27 -8.12 -15.42
CA VAL A 314 -5.78 -8.74 -16.66
C VAL A 314 -4.56 -9.59 -16.30
N PRO A 315 -4.46 -10.84 -16.82
CA PRO A 315 -3.33 -11.71 -16.57
C PRO A 315 -1.99 -11.00 -16.78
N GLY A 316 -1.10 -11.11 -15.81
CA GLY A 316 0.23 -10.54 -15.88
C GLY A 316 0.34 -9.01 -15.74
N ASN A 317 -0.75 -8.30 -15.44
CA ASN A 317 -0.79 -6.84 -15.25
C ASN A 317 0.09 -6.06 -16.27
N PRO A 318 -0.19 -6.20 -17.58
CA PRO A 318 0.63 -5.58 -18.62
C PRO A 318 0.64 -4.06 -18.51
N PRO A 319 1.70 -3.39 -19.00
CA PRO A 319 1.72 -1.95 -19.14
C PRO A 319 0.43 -1.42 -19.78
N GLU A 320 -0.14 -0.34 -19.26
CA GLU A 320 -1.43 0.20 -19.76
C GLU A 320 -1.40 0.48 -21.27
N TRP A 321 -0.24 0.91 -21.79
CA TRP A 321 -0.05 1.21 -23.19
C TRP A 321 -0.05 -0.04 -24.09
N ALA A 322 0.21 -1.24 -23.54
CA ALA A 322 0.30 -2.49 -24.30
C ALA A 322 -1.02 -2.87 -24.98
N GLN A 323 -2.17 -2.45 -24.44
CA GLN A 323 -3.48 -2.67 -25.05
C GLN A 323 -3.61 -2.07 -26.45
N GLY A 324 -2.83 -1.01 -26.74
CA GLY A 324 -2.81 -0.35 -28.05
C GLY A 324 -1.93 -1.04 -29.09
N TYR A 325 -1.33 -2.19 -28.77
CA TYR A 325 -0.37 -2.88 -29.62
C TYR A 325 -0.72 -4.37 -29.77
N HIS A 326 -0.29 -4.95 -30.88
CA HIS A 326 -0.34 -6.38 -31.12
C HIS A 326 1.05 -6.87 -31.52
N ILE A 327 1.30 -8.14 -31.26
CA ILE A 327 2.52 -8.82 -31.67
C ILE A 327 2.23 -9.79 -32.81
N PHE A 328 3.16 -9.91 -33.74
CA PHE A 328 3.05 -10.82 -34.88
C PHE A 328 4.44 -11.23 -35.35
N GLN A 329 4.50 -12.29 -36.15
CA GLN A 329 5.67 -12.70 -36.90
C GLN A 329 5.27 -12.73 -38.38
N ASP A 330 6.12 -12.21 -39.27
CA ASP A 330 5.86 -12.31 -40.72
C ASP A 330 6.06 -13.75 -41.21
N ASP A 331 7.06 -14.44 -40.65
CA ASP A 331 7.38 -15.84 -40.88
C ASP A 331 7.35 -16.59 -39.54
N PRO A 332 6.91 -17.87 -39.47
CA PRO A 332 6.84 -18.63 -38.21
C PRO A 332 8.17 -18.68 -37.44
N GLU A 333 9.29 -18.71 -38.16
CA GLU A 333 10.64 -18.72 -37.58
C GLU A 333 11.24 -17.32 -37.40
N GLY A 334 10.60 -16.31 -38.00
CA GLY A 334 11.04 -14.92 -38.00
C GLY A 334 10.99 -14.25 -36.62
N PRO A 335 11.59 -13.05 -36.50
CA PRO A 335 11.57 -12.30 -35.25
C PRO A 335 10.16 -11.80 -34.94
N TRP A 336 9.83 -11.72 -33.67
CA TRP A 336 8.60 -11.06 -33.23
C TRP A 336 8.67 -9.55 -33.49
N LYS A 337 7.53 -8.99 -33.92
CA LYS A 337 7.36 -7.57 -34.19
C LYS A 337 6.18 -7.02 -33.39
N LEU A 338 6.31 -5.77 -32.95
CA LEU A 338 5.25 -5.02 -32.28
C LEU A 338 4.67 -3.99 -33.25
N SER A 339 3.36 -4.03 -33.47
CA SER A 339 2.67 -3.02 -34.29
C SER A 339 1.49 -2.41 -33.53
N ARG A 340 1.25 -1.13 -33.80
CA ARG A 340 0.13 -0.38 -33.22
C ARG A 340 -1.18 -0.93 -33.77
N GLN A 341 -2.14 -1.18 -32.91
CA GLN A 341 -3.49 -1.52 -33.35
C GLN A 341 -4.15 -0.29 -34.00
N ASP A 342 -4.59 -0.45 -35.25
CA ASP A 342 -5.42 0.55 -35.91
C ASP A 342 -6.76 0.67 -35.18
N LYS A 343 -7.00 1.80 -34.53
CA LYS A 343 -8.26 2.09 -33.81
C LYS A 343 -9.50 1.83 -34.67
N ARG A 344 -9.39 2.01 -35.99
CA ARG A 344 -10.49 1.80 -36.97
C ARG A 344 -10.93 0.34 -37.11
N LYS A 345 -10.12 -0.64 -36.72
CA LYS A 345 -10.49 -2.07 -36.78
C LYS A 345 -11.14 -2.56 -35.48
N LYS A 346 -11.03 -1.82 -34.37
CA LYS A 346 -11.59 -2.23 -33.07
C LYS A 346 -13.12 -2.25 -33.06
N ASP A 347 -13.76 -1.38 -33.87
CA ASP A 347 -15.22 -1.32 -34.01
C ASP A 347 -15.78 -2.39 -34.98
N LYS A 348 -14.91 -3.18 -35.62
CA LYS A 348 -15.28 -4.35 -36.41
C LYS A 348 -14.90 -5.65 -35.72
N HIS A 349 -14.97 -5.70 -34.39
CA HIS A 349 -15.31 -6.98 -33.79
C HIS A 349 -16.73 -7.30 -34.26
N PRO A 350 -16.95 -8.41 -34.98
CA PRO A 350 -18.30 -8.82 -35.26
C PRO A 350 -18.96 -9.03 -33.90
N ASN A 351 -19.96 -8.21 -33.57
CA ASN A 351 -21.00 -8.66 -32.70
C ASN A 351 -21.52 -9.94 -33.36
N SER A 352 -20.99 -11.07 -32.92
CA SER A 352 -21.56 -12.38 -33.09
C SER A 352 -22.90 -12.35 -32.37
N GLU A 353 -23.91 -11.83 -33.05
CA GLU A 353 -25.31 -11.99 -32.65
C GLU A 353 -25.73 -13.48 -32.69
N ASP A 354 -24.90 -14.34 -33.29
CA ASP A 354 -25.01 -15.79 -33.15
C ASP A 354 -24.31 -16.25 -31.88
N GLY A 355 -25.05 -16.29 -30.77
CA GLY A 355 -24.66 -16.73 -29.43
C GLY A 355 -24.25 -18.22 -29.31
N ARG A 356 -23.41 -18.72 -30.21
CA ARG A 356 -22.65 -19.97 -30.01
C ARG A 356 -21.26 -19.57 -29.54
N GLY A 357 -21.02 -19.70 -28.23
CA GLY A 357 -19.71 -19.49 -27.61
C GLY A 357 -18.64 -20.23 -28.39
N SER A 358 -17.80 -19.48 -29.10
CA SER A 358 -16.84 -20.04 -30.03
C SER A 358 -15.60 -20.51 -29.27
N GLU A 359 -15.06 -21.64 -29.73
CA GLU A 359 -13.76 -22.19 -29.29
C GLU A 359 -12.62 -21.14 -29.37
N ASN A 360 -12.82 -20.02 -30.09
CA ASN A 360 -11.89 -18.90 -30.20
C ASN A 360 -11.60 -18.18 -28.86
N SER A 361 -12.44 -18.30 -27.84
CA SER A 361 -12.21 -17.59 -26.57
C SER A 361 -10.97 -18.07 -25.83
N ARG A 362 -10.58 -19.34 -26.00
CA ARG A 362 -9.39 -19.90 -25.35
C ARG A 362 -8.11 -19.46 -26.05
N ASP A 363 -8.06 -19.61 -27.37
CA ASP A 363 -6.91 -19.20 -28.18
C ASP A 363 -6.64 -17.69 -28.07
N GLU A 364 -7.71 -16.88 -28.00
CA GLU A 364 -7.60 -15.44 -27.78
C GLU A 364 -7.04 -15.13 -26.39
N HIS A 365 -7.48 -15.85 -25.36
CA HIS A 365 -6.94 -15.69 -24.01
C HIS A 365 -5.45 -16.06 -23.96
N GLU A 366 -5.07 -17.23 -24.47
CA GLU A 366 -3.67 -17.68 -24.51
C GLU A 366 -2.78 -16.71 -25.30
N TYR A 367 -3.25 -16.22 -26.45
CA TYR A 367 -2.56 -15.17 -27.21
C TYR A 367 -2.39 -13.88 -26.40
N ASN A 368 -3.43 -13.46 -25.67
CA ASN A 368 -3.38 -12.26 -24.84
C ASN A 368 -2.37 -12.40 -23.69
N VAL A 369 -2.37 -13.53 -22.98
CA VAL A 369 -1.40 -13.81 -21.91
C VAL A 369 0.01 -13.80 -22.48
N MET A 370 0.26 -14.52 -23.58
CA MET A 370 1.56 -14.56 -24.25
C MET A 370 2.02 -13.16 -24.68
N ARG A 371 1.15 -12.39 -25.35
CA ARG A 371 1.44 -11.02 -25.79
C ARG A 371 1.82 -10.11 -24.63
N TYR A 372 1.03 -10.15 -23.57
CA TYR A 372 1.22 -9.29 -22.41
C TYR A 372 2.46 -9.67 -21.61
N ALA A 373 2.74 -10.96 -21.46
CA ALA A 373 3.98 -11.46 -20.87
C ALA A 373 5.20 -10.99 -21.67
N MET A 374 5.21 -11.17 -23.00
CA MET A 374 6.31 -10.72 -23.85
C MET A 374 6.58 -9.21 -23.73
N ILE A 375 5.53 -8.38 -23.83
CA ILE A 375 5.67 -6.92 -23.74
C ILE A 375 6.15 -6.49 -22.35
N ARG A 376 5.55 -7.04 -21.29
CA ARG A 376 5.90 -6.70 -19.91
C ARG A 376 7.36 -7.08 -19.62
N LEU A 377 7.76 -8.32 -19.90
CA LEU A 377 9.12 -8.78 -19.65
C LEU A 377 10.13 -7.97 -20.48
N ALA A 378 9.86 -7.73 -21.76
CA ALA A 378 10.73 -6.89 -22.59
C ALA A 378 10.85 -5.45 -22.06
N CYS A 379 9.78 -4.91 -21.49
CA CYS A 379 9.80 -3.57 -20.87
C CYS A 379 10.65 -3.56 -19.61
N ARG A 380 10.50 -4.56 -18.73
CA ARG A 380 11.29 -4.69 -17.50
C ARG A 380 12.78 -4.84 -17.79
N ASP A 381 13.14 -5.74 -18.71
CA ASP A 381 14.53 -5.98 -19.13
C ASP A 381 15.20 -4.72 -19.73
N THR A 382 14.42 -3.80 -20.31
CA THR A 382 14.97 -2.67 -21.06
C THR A 382 14.87 -1.32 -20.36
N ILE A 383 13.89 -1.14 -19.49
CA ILE A 383 13.63 0.09 -18.76
C ILE A 383 13.89 -0.15 -17.27
N ASP A 384 13.10 -0.99 -16.59
CA ASP A 384 13.17 -1.15 -15.12
C ASP A 384 14.57 -1.53 -14.63
N GLU A 385 15.22 -2.52 -15.26
CA GLU A 385 16.57 -2.95 -14.86
C GLU A 385 17.59 -1.81 -15.00
N ARG A 386 17.45 -0.96 -16.01
CA ARG A 386 18.36 0.16 -16.27
C ARG A 386 18.08 1.39 -15.42
N LEU A 387 16.90 1.50 -14.81
CA LEU A 387 16.63 2.55 -13.81
C LEU A 387 17.50 2.39 -12.56
N SER A 388 18.04 1.20 -12.31
CA SER A 388 18.94 0.94 -11.19
C SER A 388 20.42 1.18 -11.49
N GLU A 389 20.78 1.44 -12.75
CA GLU A 389 22.17 1.69 -13.17
C GLU A 389 22.48 3.20 -13.13
N ASP A 390 23.63 3.59 -12.57
CA ASP A 390 24.08 4.99 -12.46
C ASP A 390 24.11 5.75 -13.81
N ASP A 391 24.27 5.02 -14.92
CA ASP A 391 24.40 5.57 -16.28
C ASP A 391 23.04 5.78 -17.00
N GLY A 392 21.93 5.44 -16.36
CA GLY A 392 20.66 5.15 -17.02
C GLY A 392 19.43 5.89 -16.53
N ASP A 393 19.57 7.03 -15.84
CA ASP A 393 18.39 7.72 -15.29
C ASP A 393 17.50 8.33 -16.40
N LEU A 394 16.52 7.54 -16.83
CA LEU A 394 15.49 7.92 -17.78
C LEU A 394 14.67 9.11 -17.28
N ALA A 395 14.44 9.24 -15.98
CA ALA A 395 13.69 10.36 -15.44
C ALA A 395 14.46 11.67 -15.65
N ASN A 396 15.75 11.68 -15.32
CA ASN A 396 16.63 12.82 -15.59
C ASN A 396 16.74 13.13 -17.10
N LEU A 397 16.84 12.11 -17.95
CA LEU A 397 16.85 12.32 -19.40
C LEU A 397 15.55 12.97 -19.89
N ILE A 398 14.39 12.54 -19.40
CA ILE A 398 13.08 13.09 -19.75
C ILE A 398 12.94 14.53 -19.23
N VAL A 399 13.33 14.81 -17.99
CA VAL A 399 13.26 16.17 -17.40
C VAL A 399 14.09 17.15 -18.22
N ASN A 400 15.31 16.76 -18.63
CA ASN A 400 16.21 17.62 -19.41
C ASN A 400 15.80 17.77 -20.89
N ASN A 401 14.95 16.87 -21.42
CA ASN A 401 14.54 16.86 -22.82
C ASN A 401 13.02 16.88 -23.00
N LEU A 402 12.29 17.46 -22.04
CA LEU A 402 10.84 17.36 -22.03
C LEU A 402 10.19 18.02 -23.26
N ASP A 403 10.78 19.11 -23.74
CA ASP A 403 10.29 19.83 -24.92
C ASP A 403 10.79 19.23 -26.25
N SER A 404 11.71 18.25 -26.19
CA SER A 404 12.20 17.53 -27.37
C SER A 404 11.14 16.57 -27.92
N ASP A 405 11.35 16.14 -29.17
CA ASP A 405 10.52 15.11 -29.79
C ASP A 405 10.70 13.76 -29.05
N PRO A 406 9.61 13.08 -28.65
CA PRO A 406 9.70 11.80 -27.93
C PRO A 406 10.47 10.72 -28.68
N LYS A 407 10.51 10.75 -30.03
CA LYS A 407 11.29 9.76 -30.78
C LYS A 407 12.79 9.99 -30.61
N THR A 408 13.25 11.23 -30.53
CA THR A 408 14.66 11.56 -30.28
C THR A 408 15.10 11.08 -28.90
N VAL A 409 14.33 11.38 -27.86
CA VAL A 409 14.66 10.96 -26.48
C VAL A 409 14.70 9.42 -26.38
N ALA A 410 13.70 8.75 -26.94
CA ALA A 410 13.66 7.29 -27.02
C ALA A 410 14.85 6.71 -27.81
N GLY A 411 15.24 7.36 -28.92
CA GLY A 411 16.40 6.97 -29.71
C GLY A 411 17.71 7.06 -28.92
N THR A 412 17.89 8.10 -28.12
CA THR A 412 19.05 8.28 -27.25
C THR A 412 19.10 7.22 -26.15
N PHE A 413 18.01 7.04 -25.40
CA PHE A 413 17.95 6.10 -24.27
C PHE A 413 18.10 4.63 -24.71
N CYS A 414 17.37 4.24 -25.76
CA CYS A 414 17.30 2.86 -26.22
C CYS A 414 18.46 2.48 -27.16
N LYS A 415 19.39 3.38 -27.48
CA LYS A 415 20.51 3.13 -28.40
C LYS A 415 21.36 1.90 -28.01
N PRO A 416 21.76 1.70 -26.74
CA PRO A 416 22.57 0.53 -26.35
C PRO A 416 21.82 -0.78 -26.63
N ILE A 417 20.54 -0.83 -26.28
CA ILE A 417 19.66 -1.99 -26.42
C ILE A 417 19.45 -2.33 -27.89
N CYS A 418 19.10 -1.33 -28.70
CA CYS A 418 18.88 -1.50 -30.13
C CYS A 418 20.14 -1.88 -30.91
N SER A 419 21.32 -1.52 -30.40
CA SER A 419 22.59 -1.90 -31.02
C SER A 419 22.94 -3.37 -30.75
N ALA A 420 22.59 -3.86 -29.56
CA ALA A 420 22.80 -5.26 -29.17
C ALA A 420 21.89 -6.23 -29.96
N SER A 421 20.68 -5.81 -30.32
CA SER A 421 19.72 -6.63 -31.10
C SER A 421 20.10 -6.85 -32.57
N GLY A 422 21.31 -6.46 -33.01
CA GLY A 422 21.83 -6.86 -34.32
C GLY A 422 21.19 -6.15 -35.51
N GLY A 423 21.21 -4.82 -35.53
CA GLY A 423 21.37 -4.01 -36.76
C GLY A 423 20.39 -4.19 -37.93
N LYS A 424 19.25 -4.87 -37.77
CA LYS A 424 18.18 -4.82 -38.79
C LYS A 424 17.55 -3.43 -38.72
N LYS A 425 17.75 -2.61 -39.76
CA LYS A 425 17.10 -1.30 -39.91
C LYS A 425 15.58 -1.46 -39.80
N GLU A 426 15.00 -1.07 -38.67
CA GLU A 426 13.55 -0.98 -38.49
C GLU A 426 13.03 0.32 -39.14
N GLU A 427 12.13 0.19 -40.13
CA GLU A 427 11.20 1.25 -40.51
C GLU A 427 10.03 1.24 -39.52
N LEU A 428 9.83 2.34 -38.78
CA LEU A 428 8.77 2.50 -37.76
C LEU A 428 8.09 3.87 -37.85
#